data_AF-A0A1N6M9K5-F1
#
_entry.id   AF-A0A1N6M9K5-F1
#
_cell.length_a   1.000
_cell.length_b   1.000
_cell.length_c   1.000
_cell.angle_alpha   90.00
_cell.angle_beta   90.00
_cell.angle_gamma   90.00
#
_symmetry.space_group_name_H-M   'P 1'
#
loop_
_entity.id
_entity.type
_entity.pdbx_description
1 polymer ?
#
loop_
_entity_poly.entity_id
_entity_poly.type
_entity_poly.pdbx_seq_one_letter_code
_entity_poly.pdbx_strand_id
1 'polypeptide(L)' 'MKTNEHEQQSEPLYISDEQIRDLLDISQPTLWRLTKNGGLPESISGMRGKRPYAKFKAWAIERGMMTATQFLRL' A
#
# COMPACT_ATOMS: atom_id res chain seq x y z
N MET A 1 -5.85 -38.07 3.69
CA MET A 1 -6.69 -36.87 3.54
C MET A 1 -5.75 -35.70 3.31
N LYS A 2 -5.77 -35.05 2.14
CA LYS A 2 -4.96 -33.86 1.88
C LYS A 2 -5.77 -32.66 2.37
N THR A 3 -5.37 -32.08 3.50
CA THR A 3 -5.92 -30.81 3.97
C THR A 3 -5.36 -29.71 3.07
N ASN A 4 -6.24 -29.13 2.25
CA ASN A 4 -5.93 -27.93 1.48
C ASN A 4 -5.75 -26.78 2.45
N GLU A 5 -4.50 -26.48 2.78
CA GLU A 5 -4.12 -25.21 3.40
C GLU A 5 -4.37 -24.13 2.34
N HIS A 6 -5.56 -23.55 2.34
CA HIS A 6 -5.71 -22.20 1.80
C HIS A 6 -4.86 -21.31 2.72
N GLU A 7 -3.59 -21.07 2.35
CA GLU A 7 -2.81 -19.96 2.88
C GLU A 7 -3.59 -18.68 2.60
N GLN A 8 -4.43 -18.31 3.56
CA GLN A 8 -5.07 -17.02 3.59
C GLN A 8 -3.95 -16.03 3.92
N GLN A 9 -3.21 -15.59 2.89
CA GLN A 9 -2.17 -14.57 3.01
C GLN A 9 -2.81 -13.37 3.70
N SER A 10 -2.54 -13.22 5.00
CA SER A 10 -3.05 -12.11 5.78
C SER A 10 -2.40 -10.84 5.24
N GLU A 11 -3.23 -9.86 4.86
CA GLU A 11 -2.73 -8.59 4.38
C GLU A 11 -1.76 -7.97 5.41
N PRO A 12 -0.64 -7.38 4.98
CA PRO A 12 0.30 -6.76 5.89
C PRO A 12 -0.36 -5.58 6.61
N LEU A 13 0.03 -5.32 7.86
CA LEU A 13 -0.54 -4.22 8.64
C LEU A 13 -0.13 -2.83 8.10
N TYR A 14 1.05 -2.75 7.51
CA TYR A 14 1.63 -1.50 7.01
C TYR A 14 2.41 -1.72 5.72
N ILE A 15 2.62 -0.63 5.00
CA ILE A 15 3.50 -0.54 3.83
C ILE A 15 4.51 0.58 4.02
N SER A 16 5.75 0.37 3.58
CA SER A 16 6.78 1.41 3.63
C SER A 16 6.68 2.40 2.46
N ASP A 17 7.19 3.62 2.67
CA ASP A 17 7.31 4.64 1.63
C ASP A 17 8.16 4.14 0.45
N GLU A 18 9.18 3.32 0.71
CA GLU A 18 9.98 2.67 -0.33
C GLU A 18 9.13 1.72 -1.18
N GLN A 19 8.41 0.79 -0.54
CA GLN A 19 7.50 -0.10 -1.24
C GLN A 19 6.44 0.67 -2.04
N ILE A 20 5.87 1.76 -1.50
CA ILE A 20 4.90 2.56 -2.26
C ILE A 20 5.55 3.19 -3.49
N ARG A 21 6.77 3.73 -3.35
CA ARG A 21 7.50 4.32 -4.47
C ARG A 21 7.78 3.30 -5.56
N ASP A 22 8.17 2.08 -5.17
CA ASP A 22 8.46 1.02 -6.12
C ASP A 22 7.18 0.48 -6.78
N LEU A 23 6.10 0.31 -6.01
CA LEU A 23 4.81 -0.18 -6.53
C LEU A 23 4.16 0.79 -7.52
N LEU A 24 4.27 2.09 -7.25
CA LEU A 24 3.65 3.12 -8.07
C LEU A 24 4.61 3.71 -9.11
N ASP A 25 5.87 3.28 -9.12
CA ASP A 25 6.96 3.84 -9.92
C ASP A 25 7.05 5.37 -9.79
N ILE A 26 7.16 5.86 -8.54
CA ILE A 26 7.19 7.29 -8.23
C ILE A 26 8.40 7.71 -7.40
N SER A 27 8.79 8.96 -7.58
CA SER A 27 9.82 9.61 -6.77
C SER A 27 9.35 9.97 -5.35
N GLN A 28 10.30 10.19 -4.43
CA GLN A 28 10.01 10.69 -3.07
C GLN A 28 9.29 12.06 -3.06
N PRO A 29 9.65 13.05 -3.89
CA PRO A 29 8.87 14.28 -4.03
C PRO A 29 7.42 14.04 -4.48
N THR A 30 7.19 13.10 -5.40
CA THR A 30 5.83 12.73 -5.83
C THR A 30 5.04 12.11 -4.67
N LEU A 31 5.65 11.21 -3.90
CA LEU A 31 5.03 10.63 -2.70
C LEU A 31 4.61 11.72 -1.70
N TRP A 32 5.47 12.72 -1.48
CA TRP A 32 5.16 13.86 -0.60
C TRP A 32 3.97 14.69 -1.14
N ARG A 33 3.95 15.00 -2.44
CA ARG A 33 2.84 15.73 -3.06
C ARG A 33 1.52 14.96 -2.96
N LEU A 34 1.54 13.65 -3.17
CA LEU A 34 0.37 12.80 -3.01
C LEU A 34 -0.11 12.75 -1.55
N THR A 35 0.81 12.77 -0.59
CA THR A 35 0.47 12.85 0.84
C THR A 35 -0.21 14.18 1.17
N LYS A 36 0.30 15.30 0.66
CA LYS A 36 -0.23 16.63 0.99
C LYS A 36 -1.48 17.02 0.20
N ASN A 37 -1.55 16.65 -1.06
CA ASN A 37 -2.58 17.15 -1.99
C ASN A 37 -3.42 16.03 -2.63
N GLY A 38 -2.91 14.79 -2.65
CA GLY A 38 -3.55 13.65 -3.32
C GLY A 38 -4.40 12.77 -2.40
N GLY A 39 -4.38 13.03 -1.08
CA GLY A 39 -5.09 12.23 -0.08
C GLY A 39 -4.44 10.87 0.20
N LEU A 40 -3.18 10.67 -0.21
CA LEU A 40 -2.43 9.47 0.17
C LEU A 40 -2.31 9.43 1.70
N PRO A 41 -2.63 8.29 2.36
CA PRO A 41 -2.66 8.21 3.83
C PRO A 41 -1.35 8.64 4.47
N GLU A 42 -1.40 9.39 5.57
CA GLU A 42 -0.18 9.81 6.26
C GLU A 42 0.57 8.63 6.91
N SER A 43 1.86 8.85 7.20
CA SER A 43 2.68 7.90 7.94
C SER A 43 2.16 7.72 9.37
N ILE A 44 2.28 6.50 9.89
CA ILE A 44 1.88 6.15 11.25
C ILE A 44 2.80 6.89 12.22
N SER A 45 2.22 7.59 13.21
CA SER A 45 2.98 8.30 14.24
C SER A 45 3.92 7.33 14.97
N GLY A 46 5.19 7.72 15.13
CA GLY A 46 6.22 6.87 15.72
C GLY A 46 6.81 5.80 14.78
N MET A 47 6.29 5.64 13.55
CA MET A 47 6.82 4.69 12.57
C MET A 47 7.23 5.42 11.28
N ARG A 48 8.51 5.79 11.20
CA ARG A 48 9.05 6.56 10.07
C ARG A 48 8.82 5.83 8.75
N GLY A 49 8.15 6.52 7.81
CA GLY A 49 7.93 6.03 6.45
C GLY A 49 7.08 4.76 6.35
N LYS A 50 6.24 4.45 7.35
CA LYS A 50 5.28 3.35 7.30
C LYS A 50 3.86 3.89 7.32
N ARG A 51 2.99 3.36 6.46
CA ARG A 51 1.59 3.79 6.31
C ARG A 51 0.64 2.61 6.51
N PRO A 52 -0.60 2.81 6.97
CA PRO A 52 -1.56 1.73 7.11
C PRO A 52 -1.86 1.10 5.75
N TYR A 53 -1.55 -0.19 5.58
CA TYR A 53 -1.67 -0.87 4.28
C TYR A 53 -3.10 -0.82 3.74
N ALA A 54 -4.09 -1.12 4.59
CA ALA A 54 -5.50 -1.11 4.20
C ALA A 54 -5.95 0.26 3.65
N LYS A 55 -5.50 1.36 4.29
CA LYS A 55 -5.81 2.72 3.81
C LYS A 55 -5.11 3.02 2.48
N PHE A 56 -3.86 2.58 2.33
CA PHE A 56 -3.11 2.75 1.08
C PHE A 56 -3.79 1.98 -0.06
N LYS A 57 -4.13 0.71 0.16
CA LYS A 57 -4.82 -0.15 -0.81
C LYS A 57 -6.14 0.46 -1.27
N ALA A 58 -6.98 0.90 -0.33
CA ALA A 58 -8.25 1.57 -0.65
C ALA A 58 -8.03 2.83 -1.51
N TRP A 59 -7.11 3.70 -1.08
CA TRP A 59 -6.77 4.92 -1.81
C TRP A 59 -6.23 4.63 -3.22
N ALA A 60 -5.34 3.65 -3.36
CA ALA A 60 -4.72 3.32 -4.64
C ALA A 60 -5.75 2.75 -5.64
N ILE A 61 -6.71 1.96 -5.17
CA ILE A 61 -7.81 1.44 -5.98
C ILE A 61 -8.76 2.58 -6.38
N GLU A 62 -9.17 3.42 -5.43
CA GLU A 62 -10.08 4.55 -5.68
C GLU A 62 -9.48 5.55 -6.69
N ARG A 63 -8.17 5.78 -6.63
CA ARG A 63 -7.45 6.67 -7.55
C ARG A 63 -7.08 6.01 -8.88
N GLY A 64 -7.36 4.72 -9.07
CA GLY A 64 -6.97 3.98 -10.27
C GLY A 64 -5.45 3.81 -10.44
N MET A 65 -4.69 3.97 -9.36
CA MET A 65 -3.23 3.79 -9.34
C MET A 65 -2.85 2.31 -9.38
N MET A 66 -3.68 1.46 -8.76
CA MET A 66 -3.52 0.01 -8.75
C MET A 66 -4.89 -0.67 -8.75
N THR A 67 -4.97 -1.84 -9.35
CA THR A 67 -6.15 -2.69 -9.36
C THR A 67 -6.14 -3.64 -8.16
N ALA A 68 -7.32 -4.10 -7.72
CA ALA A 68 -7.43 -5.11 -6.67
C ALA A 68 -6.65 -6.39 -7.01
N THR A 69 -6.63 -6.78 -8.29
CA THR A 69 -5.86 -7.93 -8.78
C THR A 69 -4.35 -7.74 -8.67
N GLN A 70 -3.84 -6.52 -8.86
CA GLN A 70 -2.41 -6.24 -8.65
C GLN A 70 -2.01 -6.43 -7.19
N PHE A 71 -2.86 -6.05 -6.23
CA PHE A 71 -2.60 -6.28 -4.80
C PHE A 71 -2.61 -7.75 -4.38
N LEU A 72 -3.34 -8.62 -5.07
CA LEU A 72 -3.36 -10.06 -4.79
C LEU A 72 -2.09 -10.79 -5.26
N ARG A 73 -1.22 -10.11 -6.03
CA ARG A 73 0.02 -10.66 -6.57
C ARG A 73 1.27 -10.12 -5.86
N LEU A 74 1.09 -9.27 -4.85
CA LEU A 74 2.14 -8.73 -3.99
C LEU A 74 2.38 -9.63 -2.80
#